data_AF-A0A497NXS1-F1
#
_entry.id   AF-A0A497NXS1-F1
#
_cell.length_a   1.000
_cell.length_b   1.000
_cell.length_c   1.000
_cell.angle_alpha   90.00
_cell.angle_beta   90.00
_cell.angle_gamma   90.00
#
_symmetry.space_group_name_H-M   'P 1'
#
loop_
_entity.id
_entity.type
_entity.pdbx_description
1 polymer ?
#
loop_
_entity_poly.entity_id
_entity_poly.type
_entity_poly.pdbx_seq_one_letter_code
_entity_poly.pdbx_strand_id
1 'polypeptide(L)'
;MNENTVKKYVRKWLENQPEVDQILSEQPLIIGGLITDFITKNRLGEILHIIECKGSVDIGELARGIGQAYQYEYQRRKNKMAQKATTLFICPEDVVQELNMLKVPKNIRVYLVSKSGTLYERKKHPVSKSVEMELQLPRTFYIRDVELNHLKDIIQLIHSMSRKNPEKLSQDEILDAIEKKFPHIAARGYNHLITLRSLELLDDRNLLTPKGYE
;
A
#
# COMPACT_ATOMS: atom_id res chain seq x y z
N MET A 1 19.43 -2.82 -12.16
CA MET A 1 19.33 -1.77 -13.21
C MET A 1 19.04 -0.42 -12.57
N ASN A 2 19.71 0.68 -12.94
CA ASN A 2 19.40 2.00 -12.36
C ASN A 2 18.14 2.64 -13.00
N GLU A 3 17.55 3.61 -12.31
CA GLU A 3 16.29 4.26 -12.74
C GLU A 3 16.41 4.99 -14.09
N ASN A 4 17.53 5.68 -14.34
CA ASN A 4 17.76 6.37 -15.61
C ASN A 4 17.78 5.40 -16.80
N THR A 5 18.31 4.19 -16.59
CA THR A 5 18.31 3.13 -17.61
C THR A 5 16.89 2.63 -17.87
N VAL A 6 16.09 2.43 -16.81
CA VAL A 6 14.66 2.10 -16.93
C VAL A 6 13.94 3.18 -17.73
N LYS A 7 14.08 4.46 -17.35
CA LYS A 7 13.47 5.61 -18.03
C LYS A 7 13.87 5.68 -19.52
N LYS A 8 15.12 5.35 -19.86
CA LYS A 8 15.58 5.28 -21.25
C LYS A 8 14.87 4.17 -22.03
N TYR A 9 14.72 2.98 -21.46
CA TYR A 9 14.00 1.88 -22.11
C TYR A 9 12.51 2.17 -22.26
N VAL A 10 11.89 2.76 -21.23
CA VAL A 10 10.50 3.21 -21.26
C VAL A 10 10.29 4.22 -22.38
N ARG A 11 11.14 5.24 -22.49
CA ARG A 11 11.02 6.25 -23.56
C ARG A 11 11.07 5.61 -24.94
N LYS A 12 12.04 4.73 -25.18
CA LYS A 12 12.15 4.01 -26.45
C LYS A 12 10.91 3.15 -26.74
N TRP A 13 10.35 2.50 -25.71
CA TRP A 13 9.12 1.72 -25.88
C TRP A 13 7.91 2.60 -26.23
N LEU A 14 7.79 3.77 -25.60
CA LEU A 14 6.73 4.75 -25.86
C LEU A 14 6.80 5.34 -27.27
N GLU A 15 8.00 5.63 -27.76
CA GLU A 15 8.24 6.14 -29.12
C GLU A 15 7.77 5.15 -30.21
N ASN A 16 7.64 3.87 -29.87
CA ASN A 16 7.16 2.82 -30.77
C ASN A 16 5.65 2.54 -30.63
N GLN A 17 4.92 3.26 -29.77
CA GLN A 17 3.47 3.08 -29.63
C GLN A 17 2.72 3.94 -30.65
N PRO A 18 1.86 3.36 -31.51
CA PRO A 18 1.20 4.08 -32.59
C PRO A 18 0.21 5.16 -32.10
N GLU A 19 -0.36 5.00 -30.91
CA GLU A 19 -1.28 5.96 -30.31
C GLU A 19 -0.60 7.17 -29.66
N VAL A 20 0.70 7.08 -29.39
CA VAL A 20 1.47 8.13 -28.70
C VAL A 20 1.98 9.16 -29.71
N ASP A 21 1.54 10.41 -29.55
CA ASP A 21 1.99 11.56 -30.34
C ASP A 21 3.07 12.37 -29.61
N GLN A 22 2.91 12.54 -28.30
CA GLN A 22 3.85 13.31 -27.46
C GLN A 22 4.23 12.56 -26.19
N ILE A 23 5.49 12.69 -25.80
CA ILE A 23 6.03 12.20 -24.53
C ILE A 23 6.59 13.40 -23.76
N LEU A 24 5.94 13.71 -22.63
CA LEU A 24 6.35 14.77 -21.73
C LEU A 24 7.04 14.13 -20.52
N SER A 25 8.24 14.61 -20.19
CA SER A 25 9.00 14.16 -19.01
C SER A 25 8.82 15.15 -17.87
N GLU A 26 8.80 14.64 -16.64
CA GLU A 26 8.87 15.45 -15.42
C GLU A 26 7.79 16.55 -15.37
N GLN A 27 6.55 16.17 -15.67
CA GLN A 27 5.40 17.07 -15.64
C GLN A 27 4.43 16.70 -14.52
N PRO A 28 3.81 17.68 -13.85
CA PRO A 28 2.68 17.42 -12.96
C PRO A 28 1.38 17.22 -13.76
N LEU A 29 0.48 16.40 -13.22
CA LEU A 29 -0.85 16.18 -13.82
C LEU A 29 -1.82 17.35 -13.63
N ILE A 30 -1.64 18.08 -12.53
CA ILE A 30 -2.44 19.24 -12.13
C ILE A 30 -1.51 20.26 -11.47
N ILE A 31 -1.92 21.52 -11.42
CA ILE A 31 -1.16 22.56 -10.72
C ILE A 31 -1.00 22.17 -9.24
N GLY A 32 0.24 22.16 -8.74
CA GLY A 32 0.57 21.73 -7.38
C GLY A 32 0.49 20.23 -7.13
N GLY A 33 0.29 19.42 -8.18
CA GLY A 33 0.30 17.96 -8.11
C GLY A 33 1.71 17.38 -8.05
N LEU A 34 1.78 16.07 -7.82
CA LEU A 34 3.06 15.35 -7.93
C LEU A 34 3.57 15.36 -9.37
N ILE A 35 4.89 15.48 -9.51
CA ILE A 35 5.59 15.33 -10.78
C ILE A 35 5.62 13.86 -11.13
N THR A 36 5.27 13.55 -12.38
CA THR A 36 5.35 12.21 -12.97
C THR A 36 6.66 12.05 -13.75
N ASP A 37 7.14 10.83 -13.92
CA ASP A 37 8.31 10.60 -14.78
C ASP A 37 7.98 10.82 -16.25
N PHE A 38 6.84 10.27 -16.71
CA PHE A 38 6.34 10.52 -18.05
C PHE A 38 4.82 10.68 -18.09
N ILE A 39 4.38 11.55 -18.99
CA ILE A 39 3.01 11.65 -19.49
C ILE A 39 3.06 11.48 -21.00
N THR A 40 2.13 10.68 -21.55
CA THR A 40 1.97 10.58 -23.00
C THR A 40 0.63 11.13 -23.44
N LYS A 41 0.60 11.72 -24.64
CA LYS A 41 -0.62 12.26 -25.24
C LYS A 41 -0.84 11.72 -26.63
N ASN A 42 -2.10 11.61 -27.02
CA ASN A 42 -2.49 11.38 -28.41
C ASN A 42 -2.53 12.71 -29.19
N ARG A 43 -2.80 12.63 -30.51
CA ARG A 43 -2.94 13.80 -31.40
C ARG A 43 -4.03 14.79 -30.99
N LEU A 44 -5.04 14.34 -30.24
CA LEU A 44 -6.12 15.19 -29.72
C LEU A 44 -5.73 15.88 -28.39
N GLY A 45 -4.51 15.63 -27.89
CA GLY A 45 -4.01 16.15 -26.63
C GLY A 45 -4.51 15.41 -25.38
N GLU A 46 -5.28 14.33 -25.53
CA GLU A 46 -5.73 13.49 -24.43
C GLU A 46 -4.55 12.72 -23.86
N ILE A 47 -4.46 12.65 -22.54
CA ILE A 47 -3.42 11.91 -21.84
C ILE A 47 -3.77 10.42 -21.91
N LEU A 48 -2.84 9.62 -22.45
CA LEU A 48 -2.98 8.18 -22.60
C LEU A 48 -2.38 7.43 -21.42
N HIS A 49 -1.15 7.79 -21.06
CA HIS A 49 -0.40 7.13 -20.00
C HIS A 49 0.16 8.14 -19.01
N ILE A 50 0.14 7.74 -17.75
CA ILE A 50 0.78 8.42 -16.63
C ILE A 50 1.74 7.40 -16.01
N ILE A 51 3.01 7.72 -15.94
CA ILE A 51 4.05 6.71 -15.71
C ILE A 51 4.93 7.10 -14.54
N GLU A 52 5.07 6.16 -13.61
CA GLU A 52 6.08 6.15 -12.56
C GLU A 52 7.09 5.06 -12.85
N CYS A 53 8.38 5.40 -12.80
CA CYS A 53 9.49 4.47 -12.98
C CYS A 53 10.28 4.34 -11.67
N LYS A 54 10.75 3.13 -11.37
CA LYS A 54 11.77 2.90 -10.34
C LYS A 54 12.91 2.07 -10.92
N GLY A 55 14.10 2.26 -10.38
CA GLY A 55 15.23 1.36 -10.62
C GLY A 55 15.15 0.07 -9.79
N SER A 56 16.26 -0.65 -9.71
CA SER A 56 16.44 -1.73 -8.73
C SER A 56 16.67 -1.10 -7.37
N VAL A 57 15.60 -1.08 -6.58
CA VAL A 57 15.53 -0.44 -5.28
C VAL A 57 14.91 -1.42 -4.29
N ASP A 58 15.01 -1.10 -3.00
CA ASP A 58 14.41 -1.92 -1.96
C ASP A 58 12.88 -1.85 -1.93
N ILE A 59 12.26 -2.70 -1.10
CA ILE A 59 10.81 -2.77 -0.96
C ILE A 59 10.18 -1.45 -0.51
N GLY A 60 10.90 -0.62 0.26
CA GLY A 60 10.40 0.67 0.75
C GLY A 60 10.24 1.66 -0.39
N GLU A 61 11.24 1.75 -1.25
CA GLU A 61 11.23 2.61 -2.43
C GLU A 61 10.22 2.15 -3.49
N LEU A 62 10.02 0.84 -3.64
CA LEU A 62 8.93 0.30 -4.48
C LEU A 62 7.56 0.66 -3.92
N ALA A 63 7.35 0.54 -2.61
CA ALA A 63 6.11 0.92 -1.96
C ALA A 63 5.83 2.42 -2.12
N ARG A 64 6.87 3.26 -2.01
CA ARG A 64 6.80 4.70 -2.26
C ARG A 64 6.38 5.00 -3.69
N GLY A 65 6.98 4.33 -4.68
CA GLY A 65 6.61 4.45 -6.10
C GLY A 65 5.17 4.04 -6.39
N ILE A 66 4.70 2.93 -5.81
CA ILE A 66 3.29 2.51 -5.91
C ILE A 66 2.36 3.56 -5.28
N GLY A 67 2.76 4.15 -4.15
CA GLY A 67 2.04 5.25 -3.50
C GLY A 67 1.92 6.47 -4.40
N GLN A 68 3.00 6.87 -5.09
CA GLN A 68 3.01 7.96 -6.06
C GLN A 68 2.06 7.67 -7.24
N ALA A 69 2.16 6.47 -7.82
CA ALA A 69 1.26 6.00 -8.88
C ALA A 69 -0.22 6.03 -8.43
N TYR A 70 -0.50 5.62 -7.20
CA TYR A 70 -1.86 5.69 -6.65
C TYR A 70 -2.36 7.14 -6.47
N GLN A 71 -1.49 8.07 -6.10
CA GLN A 71 -1.85 9.49 -6.02
C GLN A 71 -2.13 10.08 -7.41
N TYR A 72 -1.42 9.64 -8.45
CA TYR A 72 -1.73 10.05 -9.82
C TYR A 72 -3.14 9.67 -10.24
N GLU A 73 -3.64 8.50 -9.84
CA GLU A 73 -5.02 8.08 -10.12
C GLU A 73 -6.06 9.03 -9.53
N TYR A 74 -5.79 9.62 -8.37
CA TYR A 74 -6.64 10.65 -7.80
C TYR A 74 -6.53 11.98 -8.59
N GLN A 75 -5.30 12.41 -8.92
CA GLN A 75 -5.06 13.64 -9.69
C GLN A 75 -5.67 13.58 -11.09
N ARG A 76 -5.60 12.40 -11.73
CA ARG A 76 -6.16 12.08 -13.03
C ARG A 76 -7.65 12.40 -13.13
N ARG A 77 -8.43 12.13 -12.06
CA ARG A 77 -9.87 12.43 -12.02
C ARG A 77 -10.18 13.93 -12.06
N LYS A 78 -9.23 14.76 -11.62
CA LYS A 78 -9.36 16.22 -11.62
C LYS A 78 -8.90 16.86 -12.94
N ASN A 79 -8.20 16.12 -13.80
CA ASN A 79 -7.76 16.59 -15.11
C ASN A 79 -8.67 16.01 -16.21
N LYS A 80 -9.43 16.89 -16.90
CA LYS A 80 -10.35 16.49 -17.99
C LYS A 80 -9.65 15.70 -19.10
N MET A 81 -8.41 16.06 -19.43
CA MET A 81 -7.63 15.39 -20.47
C MET A 81 -7.11 14.02 -20.03
N ALA A 82 -7.12 13.69 -18.74
CA ALA A 82 -6.58 12.46 -18.18
C ALA A 82 -7.66 11.46 -17.74
N GLN A 83 -8.95 11.76 -17.89
CA GLN A 83 -10.04 10.92 -17.38
C GLN A 83 -10.06 9.48 -17.92
N LYS A 84 -9.42 9.23 -19.07
CA LYS A 84 -9.27 7.89 -19.66
C LYS A 84 -7.82 7.35 -19.59
N ALA A 85 -6.89 8.12 -19.03
CA ALA A 85 -5.50 7.72 -18.97
C ALA A 85 -5.31 6.48 -18.10
N THR A 86 -4.34 5.65 -18.49
CA THR A 86 -3.90 4.49 -17.72
C THR A 86 -2.67 4.85 -16.90
N THR A 87 -2.69 4.53 -15.61
CA THR A 87 -1.51 4.68 -14.76
C THR A 87 -0.63 3.44 -14.85
N LEU A 88 0.64 3.65 -15.18
CA LEU A 88 1.66 2.62 -15.34
C LEU A 88 2.71 2.77 -14.23
N PHE A 89 3.03 1.65 -13.58
CA PHE A 89 4.20 1.54 -12.71
C PHE A 89 5.22 0.63 -13.38
N ILE A 90 6.44 1.14 -13.60
CA ILE A 90 7.46 0.44 -14.35
C ILE A 90 8.72 0.25 -13.50
N CYS A 91 9.18 -0.99 -13.37
CA CYS A 91 10.41 -1.31 -12.64
C CYS A 91 11.17 -2.44 -13.35
N PRO A 92 12.44 -2.70 -13.02
CA PRO A 92 13.18 -3.81 -13.60
C PRO A 92 12.60 -5.16 -13.18
N GLU A 93 12.88 -6.21 -13.95
CA GLU A 93 12.43 -7.57 -13.59
C GLU A 93 13.15 -8.15 -12.35
N ASP A 94 14.31 -7.60 -11.99
CA ASP A 94 15.11 -8.09 -10.87
C ASP A 94 14.48 -7.79 -9.49
N VAL A 95 13.52 -6.86 -9.40
CA VAL A 95 12.77 -6.54 -8.16
C VAL A 95 11.42 -7.25 -8.07
N VAL A 96 11.18 -8.26 -8.91
CA VAL A 96 9.86 -8.93 -8.98
C VAL A 96 9.48 -9.60 -7.66
N GLN A 97 10.45 -10.10 -6.88
CA GLN A 97 10.20 -10.79 -5.62
C GLN A 97 9.71 -9.81 -4.55
N GLU A 98 10.37 -8.67 -4.39
CA GLU A 98 9.98 -7.59 -3.49
C GLU A 98 8.62 -7.03 -3.89
N LEU A 99 8.40 -6.85 -5.20
CA LEU A 99 7.11 -6.42 -5.74
C LEU A 99 5.98 -7.44 -5.50
N ASN A 100 6.27 -8.73 -5.37
CA ASN A 100 5.29 -9.76 -5.02
C ASN A 100 4.80 -9.64 -3.58
N MET A 101 5.59 -9.06 -2.68
CA MET A 101 5.22 -8.79 -1.29
C MET A 101 4.29 -7.57 -1.15
N LEU A 102 4.20 -6.73 -2.18
CA LEU A 102 3.44 -5.49 -2.16
C LEU A 102 2.04 -5.64 -2.78
N LYS A 103 1.05 -4.99 -2.16
CA LYS A 103 -0.29 -4.88 -2.72
C LYS A 103 -0.35 -3.73 -3.72
N VAL A 104 -0.35 -4.06 -5.01
CA VAL A 104 -0.58 -3.08 -6.08
C VAL A 104 -2.09 -2.90 -6.34
N PRO A 105 -2.62 -1.67 -6.31
CA PRO A 105 -3.99 -1.35 -6.72
C PRO A 105 -4.34 -1.86 -8.13
N LYS A 106 -5.56 -2.36 -8.32
CA LYS A 106 -6.01 -2.97 -9.60
C LYS A 106 -6.00 -2.02 -10.80
N ASN A 107 -6.09 -0.72 -10.55
CA ASN A 107 -6.11 0.33 -11.56
C ASN A 107 -4.72 0.79 -12.00
N ILE A 108 -3.65 0.27 -11.38
CA ILE A 108 -2.26 0.53 -11.77
C ILE A 108 -1.75 -0.69 -12.52
N ARG A 109 -1.39 -0.53 -13.79
CA ARG A 109 -0.76 -1.60 -14.56
C ARG A 109 0.73 -1.61 -14.29
N VAL A 110 1.29 -2.79 -14.05
CA VAL A 110 2.71 -2.93 -13.75
C VAL A 110 3.43 -3.51 -14.94
N TYR A 111 4.49 -2.85 -15.39
CA TYR A 111 5.38 -3.36 -16.42
C TYR A 111 6.76 -3.65 -15.84
N LEU A 112 7.36 -4.74 -16.28
CA LEU A 112 8.71 -5.11 -15.94
C LEU A 112 9.64 -4.84 -17.12
N VAL A 113 10.83 -4.32 -16.82
CA VAL A 113 11.91 -4.11 -17.79
C VAL A 113 12.95 -5.20 -17.62
N SER A 114 13.10 -6.02 -18.65
CA SER A 114 14.17 -7.02 -18.69
C SER A 114 15.55 -6.40 -18.83
N LYS A 115 16.60 -7.18 -18.54
CA LYS A 115 18.00 -6.72 -18.75
C LYS A 115 18.29 -6.28 -20.19
N SER A 116 17.59 -6.83 -21.19
CA SER A 116 17.72 -6.44 -22.60
C SER A 116 16.94 -5.17 -22.99
N GLY A 117 16.18 -4.60 -22.05
CA GLY A 117 15.32 -3.43 -22.28
C GLY A 117 13.94 -3.77 -22.84
N THR A 118 13.56 -5.05 -22.87
CA THR A 118 12.20 -5.46 -23.27
C THR A 118 11.23 -5.17 -22.13
N LEU A 119 10.13 -4.46 -22.44
CA LEU A 119 9.03 -4.17 -21.52
C LEU A 119 7.91 -5.20 -21.68
N TYR A 120 7.42 -5.73 -20.57
CA TYR A 120 6.27 -6.64 -20.56
C TYR A 120 5.37 -6.39 -19.35
N GLU A 121 4.06 -6.54 -19.55
CA GLU A 121 3.09 -6.37 -18.47
C GLU A 121 3.19 -7.54 -17.48
N ARG A 122 3.29 -7.23 -16.20
CA ARG A 122 3.24 -8.22 -15.12
C ARG A 122 1.83 -8.78 -15.03
N LYS A 123 1.63 -9.97 -15.60
CA LYS A 123 0.44 -10.78 -15.33
C LYS A 123 0.59 -11.42 -13.96
N LYS A 124 -0.19 -10.96 -12.97
CA LYS A 124 -0.34 -11.71 -11.72
C LYS A 124 -0.93 -13.07 -12.09
N HIS A 125 -0.15 -14.14 -12.00
CA HIS A 125 -0.76 -15.45 -11.85
C HIS A 125 -1.69 -15.36 -10.63
N PRO A 126 -2.93 -15.88 -10.70
CA PRO A 126 -3.79 -15.93 -9.53
C PRO A 126 -2.98 -16.63 -8.45
N VAL A 127 -2.57 -15.85 -7.45
CA VAL A 127 -1.84 -16.36 -6.30
C VAL A 127 -2.77 -17.40 -5.73
N SER A 128 -2.41 -18.67 -5.86
CA SER A 128 -3.08 -19.78 -5.18
C SER A 128 -3.24 -19.31 -3.75
N LYS A 129 -4.50 -19.12 -3.30
CA LYS A 129 -4.87 -18.58 -1.98
C LYS A 129 -3.71 -18.72 -1.01
N SER A 130 -2.92 -17.65 -0.88
CA SER A 130 -1.88 -17.62 0.14
C SER A 130 -2.65 -17.84 1.43
N VAL A 131 -2.33 -18.93 2.13
CA VAL A 131 -2.79 -19.15 3.50
C VAL A 131 -2.62 -17.82 4.21
N GLU A 132 -3.69 -17.25 4.75
CA GLU A 132 -3.63 -16.06 5.59
C GLU A 132 -2.70 -16.38 6.76
N MET A 133 -1.41 -16.14 6.59
CA MET A 133 -0.48 -16.08 7.68
C MET A 133 -0.60 -14.68 8.24
N GLU A 134 -1.28 -14.60 9.37
CA GLU A 134 -1.25 -13.44 10.25
C GLU A 134 0.22 -13.23 10.67
N LEU A 135 0.88 -12.27 10.02
CA LEU A 135 2.24 -11.85 10.37
C LEU A 135 2.20 -11.18 11.75
N GLN A 136 2.42 -11.97 12.80
CA GLN A 136 2.81 -11.43 14.10
C GLN A 136 4.23 -10.85 13.95
N LEU A 137 4.31 -9.52 13.84
CA LEU A 137 5.59 -8.82 13.82
C LEU A 137 6.35 -9.13 15.11
N PRO A 138 7.56 -9.73 15.05
CA PRO A 138 8.34 -10.03 16.24
C PRO A 138 8.81 -8.73 16.90
N ARG A 139 8.48 -8.57 18.18
CA ARG A 139 9.20 -7.76 19.20
C ARG A 139 9.64 -6.35 18.79
N THR A 140 8.85 -5.65 17.99
CA THR A 140 9.04 -4.21 17.78
C THR A 140 7.91 -3.49 18.52
N PHE A 141 8.25 -2.63 19.48
CA PHE A 141 7.28 -1.79 20.19
C PHE A 141 6.64 -0.83 19.19
N TYR A 142 5.52 -1.24 18.60
CA TYR A 142 4.76 -0.47 17.65
C TYR A 142 3.61 0.23 18.39
N ILE A 143 3.79 1.50 18.73
CA ILE A 143 2.74 2.34 19.31
C ILE A 143 2.03 3.06 18.15
N ARG A 144 0.74 2.76 17.95
CA ARG A 144 -0.12 3.49 16.98
C ARG A 144 -0.56 4.82 17.58
N ASP A 145 -1.04 5.73 16.72
CA ASP A 145 -1.73 6.93 17.17
C ASP A 145 -3.04 6.53 17.88
N VAL A 146 -3.02 6.61 19.21
CA VAL A 146 -4.10 6.24 20.13
C VAL A 146 -4.09 7.18 21.33
N GLU A 147 -5.26 7.53 21.84
CA GLU A 147 -5.35 8.25 23.11
C GLU A 147 -5.11 7.31 24.29
N LEU A 148 -4.25 7.69 25.24
CA LEU A 148 -3.81 6.84 26.35
C LEU A 148 -4.94 6.46 27.31
N ASN A 149 -5.89 7.36 27.55
CA ASN A 149 -7.12 7.12 28.31
C ASN A 149 -7.91 5.93 27.73
N HIS A 150 -8.02 5.83 26.41
CA HIS A 150 -8.73 4.72 25.76
C HIS A 150 -8.08 3.35 26.03
N LEU A 151 -6.76 3.29 26.20
CA LEU A 151 -6.07 2.04 26.48
C LEU A 151 -6.53 1.43 27.81
N LYS A 152 -6.68 2.26 28.85
CA LYS A 152 -7.18 1.82 30.16
C LYS A 152 -8.59 1.25 30.06
N ASP A 153 -9.48 1.94 29.34
CA ASP A 153 -10.86 1.52 29.15
C ASP A 153 -10.98 0.19 28.39
N ILE A 154 -10.14 0.01 27.37
CA ILE A 154 -10.07 -1.21 26.56
C ILE A 154 -9.45 -2.37 27.37
N ILE A 155 -8.40 -2.14 28.16
CA ILE A 155 -7.83 -3.14 29.08
C ILE A 155 -8.89 -3.67 30.04
N GLN A 156 -9.67 -2.77 30.66
CA GLN A 156 -10.75 -3.17 31.56
C GLN A 156 -11.86 -3.95 30.84
N LEU A 157 -12.19 -3.56 29.60
CA LEU A 157 -13.14 -4.30 28.77
C LEU A 157 -12.65 -5.71 28.50
N ILE A 158 -11.41 -5.88 28.02
CA ILE A 158 -10.80 -7.19 27.74
C ILE A 158 -10.75 -8.04 29.02
N HIS A 159 -10.39 -7.44 30.16
CA HIS A 159 -10.42 -8.15 31.45
C HIS A 159 -11.82 -8.66 31.81
N SER A 160 -12.86 -7.86 31.56
CA SER A 160 -14.24 -8.28 31.82
C SER A 160 -14.71 -9.40 30.88
N MET A 161 -14.24 -9.39 29.64
CA MET A 161 -14.54 -10.40 28.63
C MET A 161 -13.80 -11.72 28.94
N SER A 162 -12.54 -11.65 29.37
CA SER A 162 -11.75 -12.85 29.70
C SER A 162 -12.30 -13.64 30.87
N ARG A 163 -13.01 -12.99 31.81
CA ARG A 163 -13.74 -13.69 32.87
C ARG A 163 -14.87 -14.58 32.34
N LYS A 164 -15.45 -14.24 31.19
CA LYS A 164 -16.52 -15.01 30.53
C LYS A 164 -15.98 -16.06 29.57
N ASN A 165 -14.82 -15.77 28.95
CA ASN A 165 -14.12 -16.70 28.07
C ASN A 165 -12.62 -16.71 28.42
N PRO A 166 -12.20 -17.56 29.37
CA PRO A 166 -10.84 -17.54 29.92
C PRO A 166 -9.80 -18.21 29.02
N GLU A 167 -10.23 -18.95 28.00
CA GLU A 167 -9.31 -19.67 27.12
C GLU A 167 -8.78 -18.80 26.01
N LYS A 168 -9.63 -17.98 25.38
CA LYS A 168 -9.25 -17.11 24.26
C LYS A 168 -10.33 -16.07 23.98
N LEU A 169 -9.94 -14.90 23.50
CA LEU A 169 -10.84 -13.92 22.90
C LEU A 169 -10.51 -13.75 21.42
N SER A 170 -11.52 -13.82 20.55
CA SER A 170 -11.34 -13.46 19.15
C SER A 170 -11.09 -11.97 19.02
N GLN A 171 -10.27 -11.57 18.05
CA GLN A 171 -10.06 -10.16 17.76
C GLN A 171 -11.38 -9.48 17.36
N ASP A 172 -12.18 -10.12 16.52
CA ASP A 172 -13.46 -9.54 16.05
C ASP A 172 -14.43 -9.33 17.22
N GLU A 173 -14.48 -10.26 18.17
CA GLU A 173 -15.30 -10.12 19.38
C GLU A 173 -14.88 -8.90 20.21
N ILE A 174 -13.58 -8.66 20.35
CA ILE A 174 -13.06 -7.51 21.08
C ILE A 174 -13.39 -6.22 20.32
N LEU A 175 -13.19 -6.18 19.00
CA LEU A 175 -13.49 -5.00 18.18
C LEU A 175 -14.99 -4.67 18.18
N ASP A 176 -15.86 -5.68 18.09
CA ASP A 176 -17.31 -5.51 18.22
C ASP A 176 -17.69 -4.96 19.60
N ALA A 177 -17.06 -5.45 20.66
CA ALA A 177 -17.30 -4.97 22.01
C ALA A 177 -16.82 -3.52 22.22
N ILE A 178 -15.67 -3.15 21.64
CA ILE A 178 -15.15 -1.78 21.68
C ILE A 178 -16.07 -0.85 20.92
N GLU A 179 -16.46 -1.19 19.69
CA GLU A 179 -17.38 -0.36 18.89
C GLU A 179 -18.71 -0.13 19.60
N LYS A 180 -19.25 -1.17 20.25
CA LYS A 180 -20.50 -1.07 21.01
C LYS A 180 -20.38 -0.23 22.27
N LYS A 181 -19.28 -0.35 23.02
CA LYS A 181 -19.11 0.31 24.33
C LYS A 181 -18.50 1.70 24.22
N PHE A 182 -17.64 1.91 23.22
CA PHE A 182 -16.85 3.11 23.01
C PHE A 182 -16.91 3.54 21.52
N PRO A 183 -18.10 3.93 21.00
CA PRO A 183 -18.29 4.24 19.59
C PRO A 183 -17.50 5.46 19.09
N HIS A 184 -16.97 6.28 20.00
CA HIS A 184 -16.10 7.42 19.70
C HIS A 184 -14.65 7.02 19.39
N ILE A 185 -14.24 5.79 19.72
CA ILE A 185 -12.89 5.31 19.44
C ILE A 185 -12.78 4.98 17.95
N ALA A 186 -11.87 5.69 17.27
CA ALA A 186 -11.62 5.50 15.84
C ALA A 186 -11.22 4.07 15.49
N ALA A 187 -11.60 3.62 14.30
CA ALA A 187 -11.29 2.30 13.76
C ALA A 187 -11.64 1.14 14.71
N ARG A 188 -12.69 1.30 15.53
CA ARG A 188 -13.21 0.27 16.45
C ARG A 188 -12.16 -0.22 17.47
N GLY A 189 -11.14 0.60 17.75
CA GLY A 189 -10.04 0.23 18.66
C GLY A 189 -8.98 -0.68 18.04
N TYR A 190 -8.97 -0.88 16.72
CA TYR A 190 -7.97 -1.72 16.05
C TYR A 190 -6.54 -1.29 16.34
N ASN A 191 -6.27 0.02 16.31
CA ASN A 191 -4.96 0.58 16.64
C ASN A 191 -4.57 0.34 18.10
N HIS A 192 -5.55 0.40 19.01
CA HIS A 192 -5.33 0.14 20.43
C HIS A 192 -4.93 -1.30 20.68
N LEU A 193 -5.57 -2.27 20.01
CA LEU A 193 -5.18 -3.69 20.13
C LEU A 193 -3.75 -3.94 19.64
N ILE A 194 -3.34 -3.28 18.55
CA ILE A 194 -1.94 -3.34 18.09
C ILE A 194 -1.01 -2.79 19.17
N THR A 195 -1.29 -1.60 19.70
CA THR A 195 -0.48 -0.98 20.75
C THR A 195 -0.38 -1.87 22.00
N LEU A 196 -1.50 -2.45 22.46
CA LEU A 196 -1.53 -3.34 23.64
C LEU A 196 -0.69 -4.61 23.42
N ARG A 197 -0.76 -5.24 22.24
CA ARG A 197 0.07 -6.41 21.90
C ARG A 197 1.54 -6.04 21.79
N SER A 198 1.86 -4.90 21.18
CA SER A 198 3.23 -4.41 21.05
C SER A 198 3.86 -4.06 22.40
N LEU A 199 3.07 -3.66 23.39
CA LEU A 199 3.51 -3.46 24.78
C LEU A 199 3.53 -4.75 25.61
N GLU A 200 3.23 -5.90 25.00
CA GLU A 200 3.11 -7.20 25.68
C GLU A 200 2.06 -7.20 26.81
N LEU A 201 1.04 -6.34 26.73
CA LEU A 201 -0.08 -6.32 27.67
C LEU A 201 -1.13 -7.38 27.33
N LEU A 202 -1.12 -7.86 26.08
CA LEU A 202 -1.94 -8.97 25.59
C LEU A 202 -1.07 -10.13 25.11
N ASP A 203 -1.50 -11.36 25.41
CA ASP A 203 -0.89 -12.59 24.90
C ASP A 203 -1.46 -12.98 23.52
N ASP A 204 -0.99 -14.11 22.99
CA ASP A 204 -1.42 -14.71 21.73
C ASP A 204 -2.89 -15.17 21.71
N ARG A 205 -3.52 -15.24 22.88
CA ARG A 205 -4.94 -15.56 23.08
C ARG A 205 -5.80 -14.30 23.25
N ASN A 206 -5.19 -13.11 23.08
CA ASN A 206 -5.79 -11.79 23.36
C ASN A 206 -6.26 -11.62 24.80
N LEU A 207 -5.60 -12.29 25.74
CA LEU A 207 -5.84 -12.14 27.17
C LEU A 207 -4.79 -11.24 27.79
N LEU A 208 -5.11 -10.59 28.90
CA LEU A 208 -4.13 -9.78 29.62
C LEU A 208 -2.98 -10.66 30.14
N THR A 209 -1.75 -10.24 29.86
CA THR A 209 -0.55 -10.78 30.50
C THR A 209 -0.44 -10.23 31.93
N PRO A 210 0.47 -10.74 32.79
CA PRO A 210 0.73 -10.14 34.10
C PRO A 210 0.99 -8.62 34.04
N LYS A 211 1.69 -8.13 33.00
CA LYS A 211 1.92 -6.69 32.78
C LYS A 211 0.63 -5.92 32.49
N GLY A 212 -0.35 -6.55 31.84
CA GLY A 212 -1.66 -5.95 31.58
C GLY A 212 -2.54 -5.80 32.82
N TYR A 213 -2.13 -6.38 33.96
CA TYR A 213 -2.80 -6.29 35.25
C TYR A 213 -2.20 -5.24 36.21
N GLU A 214 -0.99 -4.77 35.93
CA GLU A 214 -0.28 -3.72 36.70
C GLU A 214 -0.81 -2.31 36.35
#